data_AF-A0A957RVL2-F1
#
_entry.id   AF-A0A957RVL2-F1
#
_cell.length_a   1.000
_cell.length_b   1.000
_cell.length_c   1.000
_cell.angle_alpha   90.00
_cell.angle_beta   90.00
_cell.angle_gamma   90.00
#
_symmetry.space_group_name_H-M   'P 1'
#
loop_
_entity.id
_entity.type
_entity.pdbx_description
1 polymer ?
#
loop_
_entity_poly.entity_id
_entity_poly.type
_entity_poly.pdbx_seq_one_letter_code
_entity_poly.pdbx_strand_id
1 'polypeptide(L)' 'PGGSLGAAQLHVARTVCRRAERDVTTLALEEKVGANALAYLNRLSDALFVMARFENHMQGVPEPLWRPGA' A
#
# COMPACT_ATOMS: atom_id res chain seq x y z
N PRO A 1 7.42 7.85 0.55
CA PRO A 1 6.49 7.63 -0.58
C PRO A 1 6.84 8.58 -1.72
N GLY A 2 7.43 8.07 -2.80
CA GLY A 2 7.90 8.88 -3.92
C GLY A 2 9.00 8.18 -4.70
N GLY A 3 9.74 8.94 -5.50
CA GLY A 3 10.74 8.42 -6.44
C GLY A 3 10.25 8.57 -7.88
N SER A 4 10.18 7.48 -8.63
CA SER A 4 9.63 7.47 -9.99
C SER A 4 8.10 7.69 -9.99
N LEU A 5 7.54 8.05 -11.15
CA LEU A 5 6.09 8.20 -11.32
C LEU A 5 5.35 6.89 -10.99
N GLY A 6 5.86 5.75 -11.44
CA GLY A 6 5.29 4.42 -11.17
C GLY A 6 5.31 4.08 -9.67
N ALA A 7 6.43 4.34 -8.99
CA ALA A 7 6.55 4.13 -7.55
C ALA A 7 5.57 5.01 -6.75
N ALA A 8 5.41 6.28 -7.16
CA ALA A 8 4.45 7.19 -6.56
C ALA A 8 3.00 6.69 -6.74
N GLN A 9 2.63 6.23 -7.93
CA GLN A 9 1.30 5.65 -8.20
C GLN A 9 1.06 4.38 -7.36
N LEU A 10 2.06 3.52 -7.22
CA LEU A 10 1.97 2.32 -6.36
C LEU A 10 1.78 2.69 -4.89
N HIS A 11 2.43 3.76 -4.41
CA HIS A 11 2.17 4.27 -3.07
C HIS A 11 0.77 4.86 -2.91
N VAL A 12 0.20 5.49 -3.93
CA VAL A 12 -1.21 5.93 -3.92
C VAL A 12 -2.15 4.72 -3.87
N ALA A 13 -1.92 3.71 -4.71
CA ALA A 13 -2.70 2.47 -4.67
C ALA A 13 -2.62 1.81 -3.28
N ARG A 14 -1.45 1.83 -2.63
CA ARG A 14 -1.29 1.34 -1.25
C ARG A 14 -2.17 2.07 -0.25
N THR A 15 -2.28 3.40 -0.32
CA THR A 15 -3.13 4.15 0.63
C THR A 15 -4.62 3.91 0.38
N VAL A 16 -5.02 3.72 -0.89
CA VAL A 16 -6.39 3.29 -1.24
C VAL A 16 -6.67 1.88 -0.70
N CYS A 17 -5.75 0.94 -0.86
CA CYS A 17 -5.87 -0.42 -0.31
C CYS A 17 -6.03 -0.41 1.22
N ARG A 18 -5.25 0.42 1.93
CA ARG A 18 -5.39 0.62 3.39
C ARG A 18 -6.71 1.29 3.78
N ARG A 19 -7.28 2.13 2.92
CA ARG A 19 -8.62 2.70 3.14
C ARG A 19 -9.68 1.60 3.02
N ALA A 20 -9.65 0.82 1.94
CA ALA A 20 -10.54 -0.31 1.75
C ALA A 20 -10.44 -1.34 2.89
N GLU A 21 -9.23 -1.62 3.41
CA GLU A 21 -9.03 -2.48 4.58
C GLU A 21 -9.83 -1.97 5.80
N ARG A 22 -9.80 -0.66 6.07
CA ARG A 22 -10.58 -0.06 7.17
C ARG A 22 -12.07 -0.13 6.92
N ASP A 23 -12.53 0.20 5.71
CA ASP A 23 -13.95 0.18 5.36
C ASP A 23 -14.52 -1.24 5.48
N VAL A 24 -13.78 -2.26 5.00
CA VAL A 24 -14.16 -3.68 5.14
C VAL A 24 -14.09 -4.14 6.60
N THR A 25 -13.15 -3.62 7.40
CA THR A 25 -13.08 -3.92 8.83
C THR A 25 -14.33 -3.40 9.54
N THR A 26 -14.78 -2.20 9.21
CA THR A 26 -16.04 -1.64 9.74
C THR A 26 -17.24 -2.48 9.30
N LEU A 27 -17.34 -2.81 8.01
CA LEU A 27 -18.42 -3.66 7.49
C LEU A 27 -18.47 -5.04 8.16
N ALA A 28 -17.31 -5.62 8.47
CA ALA A 28 -17.22 -6.94 9.12
C ALA A 28 -17.82 -6.97 10.53
N LEU A 29 -18.07 -5.81 11.15
CA LEU A 29 -18.78 -5.71 12.43
C LEU A 29 -20.29 -5.87 12.27
N GLU A 30 -20.83 -5.56 11.09
CA GLU A 30 -22.27 -5.53 10.82
C GLU A 30 -22.72 -6.72 9.95
N GLU A 31 -21.88 -7.15 9.02
CA GLU A 31 -22.20 -8.19 8.03
C GLU A 31 -21.08 -9.21 7.86
N LYS A 32 -21.44 -10.39 7.34
CA LYS A 32 -20.44 -11.40 6.97
C LYS A 32 -19.69 -10.96 5.71
N VAL A 33 -18.43 -10.59 5.88
CA VAL A 33 -17.47 -10.40 4.79
C VAL A 33 -16.83 -11.73 4.38
N GLY A 34 -16.30 -11.80 3.16
CA GLY A 34 -15.58 -12.98 2.69
C GLY A 34 -14.40 -13.33 3.61
N ALA A 35 -14.23 -14.63 3.92
CA ALA A 35 -13.27 -15.12 4.91
C ALA A 35 -11.82 -14.64 4.70
N ASN A 36 -11.43 -14.38 3.45
CA ASN A 36 -10.08 -13.96 3.08
C ASN A 36 -9.96 -12.47 2.74
N ALA A 37 -11.05 -11.69 2.81
CA ALA A 37 -11.05 -10.30 2.32
C ALA A 37 -10.07 -9.40 3.08
N LEU A 38 -10.13 -9.42 4.42
CA LEU A 38 -9.24 -8.63 5.28
C LEU A 38 -7.77 -9.08 5.16
N ALA A 39 -7.53 -10.40 5.19
CA ALA A 39 -6.18 -10.94 5.03
C ALA A 39 -5.57 -10.57 3.67
N TYR A 40 -6.36 -10.62 2.61
CA TYR A 40 -5.93 -10.22 1.27
C TYR A 40 -5.60 -8.73 1.18
N LEU A 41 -6.47 -7.83 1.66
CA LEU A 41 -6.23 -6.39 1.65
C LEU A 41 -4.97 -6.02 2.44
N ASN A 42 -4.76 -6.68 3.57
CA ASN A 42 -3.56 -6.51 4.38
C ASN A 42 -2.28 -6.88 3.60
N ARG A 43 -2.24 -8.09 3.02
CA ARG A 43 -1.09 -8.56 2.20
C ARG A 43 -0.89 -7.74 0.93
N LEU A 44 -1.97 -7.31 0.28
CA LEU A 44 -1.91 -6.48 -0.91
C LEU A 44 -1.27 -5.12 -0.61
N SER A 45 -1.56 -4.53 0.54
CA SER A 45 -0.94 -3.27 0.94
C SER A 45 0.59 -3.41 1.15
N ASP A 46 1.05 -4.55 1.65
CA ASP A 46 2.49 -4.86 1.78
C ASP A 46 3.11 -5.10 0.40
N ALA A 47 2.44 -5.84 -0.48
CA ALA A 47 2.90 -6.08 -1.85
C ALA A 47 3.05 -4.77 -2.64
N LEU A 48 2.08 -3.85 -2.53
CA LEU A 48 2.13 -2.53 -3.16
C LEU A 48 3.31 -1.68 -2.65
N PHE A 49 3.67 -1.81 -1.37
CA PHE A 49 4.85 -1.16 -0.83
C PHE A 49 6.16 -1.72 -1.43
N VAL A 50 6.27 -3.04 -1.53
CA VAL A 50 7.45 -3.70 -2.12
C VAL A 50 7.55 -3.40 -3.61
N MET A 51 6.43 -3.44 -4.35
CA MET A 51 6.39 -3.09 -5.76
C MET A 51 6.81 -1.63 -6.00
N ALA A 52 6.41 -0.68 -5.15
CA ALA A 52 6.84 0.71 -5.28
C ALA A 52 8.37 0.85 -5.17
N ARG A 53 8.98 0.15 -4.20
CA ARG A 53 10.45 0.13 -4.03
C ARG A 53 11.16 -0.58 -5.19
N PHE A 54 10.57 -1.66 -5.68
CA PHE A 54 11.10 -2.38 -6.84
C PHE A 54 11.05 -1.52 -8.11
N GLU A 55 9.97 -0.76 -8.32
CA GLU A 55 9.86 0.18 -9.43
C GLU A 55 10.93 1.28 -9.35
N ASN A 56 11.16 1.86 -8.17
CA ASN A 56 12.28 2.79 -7.96
C ASN A 56 13.63 2.14 -8.31
N HIS A 57 13.85 0.90 -7.88
CA HIS A 57 15.06 0.14 -8.19
C HIS A 57 15.24 -0.09 -9.70
N MET A 58 14.17 -0.47 -10.41
CA MET A 58 14.20 -0.68 -11.86
C MET A 58 14.48 0.60 -12.65
N GLN A 59 14.00 1.75 -12.17
CA GLN A 59 14.26 3.06 -12.77
C GLN A 59 15.59 3.68 -12.32
N GLY A 60 16.37 3.01 -11.47
CA GLY A 60 17.61 3.54 -10.89
C GLY A 60 17.40 4.76 -9.98
N VAL A 61 16.18 4.98 -9.48
CA VAL A 61 15.83 6.10 -8.62
C VAL A 61 16.07 5.70 -7.15
N PRO A 62 16.83 6.48 -6.37
CA PRO A 62 17.01 6.20 -4.95
C PRO A 62 15.71 6.26 -4.16
N GLU A 63 15.52 5.34 -3.23
CA GLU A 63 14.35 5.37 -2.33
C GLU A 63 14.42 6.60 -1.41
N PRO A 64 13.36 7.43 -1.34
CA PRO A 64 13.33 8.54 -0.41
C PRO A 64 13.27 8.03 1.04
N LEU A 65 14.42 8.09 1.72
CA LEU A 65 14.53 7.72 3.13
C LEU A 65 13.86 8.78 4.01
N TRP A 66 13.04 8.31 4.96
CA TRP A 66 12.49 9.19 5.98
C TRP A 66 13.61 9.73 6.87
N ARG A 67 13.68 11.06 7.01
CA ARG A 67 14.60 11.76 7.91
C ARG A 67 13.79 12.43 9.03
N PRO A 68 13.91 11.97 10.29
CA PRO A 68 13.28 12.67 11.41
C PRO A 68 13.92 14.06 11.63
N GLY A 69 13.10 15.11 11.73
CA GLY A 69 13.49 16.40 12.29
C GLY A 69 14.23 17.40 11.37
N ALA A 70 14.01 17.34 10.06
CA ALA A 70 14.44 18.41 9.13
C ALA A 70 13.34 19.47 8.94
#